data_AF-A0A377K9S8-F1
#
_entry.id   AF-A0A377K9S8-F1
#
_cell.length_a   1.000
_cell.length_b   1.000
_cell.length_c   1.000
_cell.angle_alpha   90.00
_cell.angle_beta   90.00
_cell.angle_gamma   90.00
#
_symmetry.space_group_name_H-M   'P 1'
#
loop_
_entity.id
_entity.type
_entity.pdbx_description
1 polymer ?
#
loop_
_entity_poly.entity_id
_entity_poly.type
_entity_poly.pdbx_seq_one_letter_code
_entity_poly.pdbx_strand_id
1 'polypeptide(L)'
;MGLPFSRLDDGRIYQRPFGGQSKNFGGEQAARTAAAADRTGHALLHTLYQQNLKNHTTIFSEWYALDLVKNQDGAVVGCTALCIETGEVVYFKARATVLATGGAGRIYQSTTNAHINTGDGVGMAIRAGVPVQDMEMWQFHPTGIAGAGVLVTEGCRGEGGYLLNKHGERFMERYAPKRQRPGGP
;
A
#
# COMPACT_ATOMS: atom_id res chain seq x y z
N MET A 1 -19.02 5.09 -7.58
CA MET A 1 -18.69 5.10 -6.14
C MET A 1 -18.41 6.50 -5.60
N GLY A 2 -17.96 7.47 -6.41
CA GLY A 2 -17.84 8.87 -5.97
C GLY A 2 -16.44 9.31 -5.53
N LEU A 3 -15.39 8.56 -5.88
CA LEU A 3 -14.02 8.90 -5.51
C LEU A 3 -13.62 10.26 -6.13
N PRO A 4 -13.19 11.24 -5.32
CA PRO A 4 -12.89 12.61 -5.79
C PRO A 4 -11.51 12.71 -6.43
N PHE A 5 -11.32 12.06 -7.58
CA PHE A 5 -10.11 12.25 -8.39
C PHE A 5 -9.93 13.72 -8.80
N SER A 6 -8.68 14.18 -8.82
CA SER A 6 -8.30 15.43 -9.49
C SER A 6 -8.64 15.34 -10.97
N ARG A 7 -8.84 16.48 -11.62
CA ARG A 7 -9.34 16.55 -13.00
C ARG A 7 -8.39 17.30 -13.93
N LEU A 8 -8.39 16.89 -15.19
CA LEU A 8 -7.87 17.67 -16.30
C LEU A 8 -8.89 18.75 -16.69
N ASP A 9 -8.49 19.70 -17.53
CA ASP A 9 -9.35 20.79 -18.02
C ASP A 9 -10.59 20.26 -18.77
N ASP A 10 -10.48 19.09 -19.40
CA ASP A 10 -11.58 18.42 -20.09
C ASP A 10 -12.48 17.57 -19.16
N GLY A 11 -12.27 17.64 -17.85
CA GLY A 11 -13.07 16.93 -16.84
C GLY A 11 -12.74 15.45 -16.67
N ARG A 12 -11.80 14.89 -17.44
CA ARG A 12 -11.28 13.53 -17.21
C ARG A 12 -10.40 13.46 -15.97
N ILE A 13 -10.09 12.24 -15.53
CA ILE A 13 -9.23 12.01 -14.36
C ILE A 13 -7.81 12.47 -14.66
N TYR A 14 -7.26 13.31 -13.79
CA TYR A 14 -5.86 13.70 -13.81
C TYR A 14 -4.95 12.49 -13.57
N GLN A 15 -3.90 12.39 -14.37
CA GLN A 15 -2.85 11.37 -14.23
C GLN A 15 -1.48 12.04 -14.22
N ARG A 16 -0.63 11.63 -13.27
CA ARG A 16 0.74 12.15 -13.12
C ARG A 16 1.81 11.14 -13.54
N PRO A 17 3.03 11.60 -13.89
CA PRO A 17 4.18 10.71 -14.03
C PRO A 17 4.52 10.01 -12.71
N PHE A 18 5.13 8.82 -12.82
CA PHE A 18 5.62 8.04 -11.68
C PHE A 18 6.78 7.14 -12.14
N GLY A 19 7.54 6.57 -11.21
CA GLY A 19 8.70 5.74 -11.51
C GLY A 19 8.37 4.51 -12.33
N GLY A 20 9.26 4.17 -13.27
CA GLY A 20 9.16 2.94 -14.07
C GLY A 20 8.02 2.93 -15.09
N GLN A 21 7.43 4.08 -15.43
CA GLN A 21 6.33 4.17 -16.39
C GLN A 21 6.80 4.65 -17.77
N SER A 22 6.66 3.82 -18.79
CA SER A 22 6.93 4.17 -20.19
C SER A 22 5.75 3.88 -21.10
N LYS A 23 5.78 4.49 -22.30
CA LYS A 23 4.96 4.15 -23.47
C LYS A 23 5.74 3.18 -24.37
N ASN A 24 5.06 2.53 -25.32
CA ASN A 24 5.69 1.76 -26.40
C ASN A 24 6.80 0.80 -25.93
N PHE A 25 6.52 -0.03 -24.92
CA PHE A 25 7.44 -1.07 -24.40
C PHE A 25 8.83 -0.57 -23.96
N GLY A 26 8.92 0.61 -23.34
CA GLY A 26 10.20 1.15 -22.88
C GLY A 26 10.65 2.41 -23.60
N GLY A 27 9.78 3.02 -24.40
CA GLY A 27 9.99 4.35 -24.96
C GLY A 27 9.81 5.46 -23.93
N GLU A 28 9.20 6.56 -24.36
CA GLU A 28 9.08 7.79 -23.56
C GLU A 28 8.32 7.61 -22.24
N GLN A 29 8.58 8.51 -21.28
CA GLN A 29 7.90 8.55 -19.98
C GLN A 29 6.38 8.63 -20.16
N ALA A 30 5.65 7.74 -19.47
CA ALA A 30 4.20 7.78 -19.37
C ALA A 30 3.74 8.60 -18.14
N ALA A 31 2.49 9.04 -18.17
CA ALA A 31 1.80 9.65 -17.03
C ALA A 31 0.46 8.96 -16.85
N ARG A 32 0.43 7.87 -16.08
CA ARG A 32 -0.77 7.03 -15.93
C ARG A 32 -1.19 6.77 -14.48
N THR A 33 -0.52 7.39 -13.51
CA THR A 33 -0.94 7.31 -12.11
C THR A 33 -2.08 8.29 -11.87
N ALA A 34 -3.32 7.79 -11.88
CA ALA A 34 -4.50 8.56 -11.48
C ALA A 34 -4.40 8.99 -10.02
N ALA A 35 -4.76 10.24 -9.72
CA ALA A 35 -4.52 10.82 -8.40
C ALA A 35 -5.66 11.72 -7.91
N ALA A 36 -5.88 11.72 -6.59
CA ALA A 36 -6.67 12.73 -5.89
C ALA A 36 -5.70 13.57 -5.06
N ALA A 37 -5.13 14.59 -5.70
CA ALA A 37 -3.94 15.28 -5.20
C ALA A 37 -2.87 14.27 -4.71
N ASP A 38 -2.24 14.52 -3.58
CA ASP A 38 -1.30 13.62 -2.91
C ASP A 38 -1.96 12.74 -1.84
N ARG A 39 -3.29 12.67 -1.79
CA ARG A 39 -4.09 11.95 -0.77
C ARG A 39 -4.97 10.84 -1.36
N THR A 40 -4.55 10.25 -2.48
CA THR A 40 -5.31 9.22 -3.19
C THR A 40 -5.72 8.04 -2.31
N GLY A 41 -4.83 7.56 -1.44
CA GLY A 41 -5.14 6.46 -0.51
C GLY A 41 -6.24 6.82 0.49
N HIS A 42 -6.21 8.04 1.04
CA HIS A 42 -7.26 8.55 1.93
C HIS A 42 -8.61 8.63 1.20
N ALA A 43 -8.66 9.27 0.03
CA ALA A 43 -9.88 9.37 -0.76
C ALA A 43 -10.46 8.00 -1.15
N LEU A 44 -9.59 7.07 -1.55
CA LEU A 44 -9.97 5.69 -1.88
C LEU A 44 -10.59 4.96 -0.69
N LEU A 45 -9.91 4.96 0.46
CA LEU A 45 -10.36 4.21 1.63
C LEU A 45 -11.68 4.76 2.18
N HIS A 46 -11.83 6.08 2.28
CA HIS A 46 -13.10 6.69 2.68
C HIS A 46 -14.23 6.37 1.70
N THR A 47 -13.97 6.44 0.39
CA THR A 47 -14.98 6.12 -0.63
C THR A 47 -15.44 4.67 -0.51
N LEU A 48 -14.52 3.71 -0.35
CA LEU A 48 -14.85 2.29 -0.20
C LEU A 48 -15.59 2.01 1.10
N TYR A 49 -15.22 2.66 2.20
CA TYR A 49 -15.95 2.53 3.47
C TYR A 49 -17.38 3.05 3.34
N GLN A 50 -17.59 4.22 2.72
CA GLN A 50 -18.92 4.75 2.42
C GLN A 50 -19.75 3.78 1.57
N GLN A 51 -19.13 3.11 0.59
CA GLN A 51 -19.84 2.09 -0.20
C GLN A 51 -20.20 0.84 0.62
N ASN A 52 -19.36 0.42 1.57
CA ASN A 52 -19.70 -0.67 2.47
C ASN A 52 -20.88 -0.32 3.38
N LEU A 53 -20.94 0.93 3.87
CA LEU A 53 -22.11 1.42 4.62
C LEU A 53 -23.38 1.39 3.76
N LYS A 54 -23.30 1.88 2.51
CA LYS A 54 -24.41 1.83 1.55
C LYS A 54 -24.84 0.39 1.24
N ASN A 55 -23.89 -0.54 1.19
CA ASN A 55 -24.15 -1.96 0.92
C ASN A 55 -24.56 -2.74 2.17
N HIS A 56 -24.58 -2.10 3.35
CA HIS A 56 -24.85 -2.76 4.64
C HIS A 56 -23.95 -3.97 4.90
N THR A 57 -22.67 -3.87 4.51
CA THR A 57 -21.68 -4.90 4.84
C THR A 57 -21.60 -5.05 6.37
N THR A 58 -21.65 -6.27 6.87
CA THR A 58 -21.41 -6.54 8.30
C THR A 58 -19.93 -6.31 8.61
N ILE A 59 -19.65 -5.31 9.44
CA ILE A 59 -18.28 -4.93 9.83
C ILE A 59 -18.11 -5.19 11.33
N PHE A 60 -17.19 -6.09 11.67
CA PHE A 60 -16.72 -6.28 13.03
C PHE A 60 -15.50 -5.37 13.24
N SER A 61 -15.76 -4.10 13.57
CA SER A 61 -14.70 -3.12 13.80
C SER A 61 -13.96 -3.40 15.10
N GLU A 62 -12.64 -3.24 15.10
CA GLU A 62 -11.77 -3.49 16.28
C GLU A 62 -11.82 -4.94 16.82
N TRP A 63 -11.86 -5.90 15.89
CA TRP A 63 -11.62 -7.32 16.18
C TRP A 63 -10.24 -7.73 15.69
N TYR A 64 -9.46 -8.34 16.57
CA TYR A 64 -8.10 -8.78 16.30
C TYR A 64 -8.08 -10.28 15.99
N ALA A 65 -7.85 -10.65 14.73
CA ALA A 65 -7.73 -12.06 14.34
C ALA A 65 -6.45 -12.68 14.93
N LEU A 66 -6.58 -13.85 15.57
CA LEU A 66 -5.49 -14.51 16.28
C LEU A 66 -4.82 -15.57 15.39
N ASP A 67 -5.59 -16.58 14.97
CA ASP A 67 -5.09 -17.70 14.16
C ASP A 67 -6.16 -18.28 13.23
N LEU A 68 -5.70 -18.89 12.13
CA LEU A 68 -6.55 -19.65 11.22
C LEU A 68 -6.98 -20.97 11.89
N VAL A 69 -8.24 -21.35 11.71
CA VAL A 69 -8.75 -22.65 12.17
C VAL A 69 -8.72 -23.63 11.00
N LYS A 70 -8.10 -24.79 11.20
CA LYS A 70 -8.06 -25.89 10.22
C LYS A 70 -8.92 -27.06 10.70
N ASN A 71 -9.58 -27.74 9.76
CA ASN A 71 -10.23 -29.01 10.05
C ASN A 71 -9.24 -30.18 9.97
N GLN A 72 -9.71 -31.40 10.22
CA GLN A 72 -8.92 -32.64 10.17
C GLN A 72 -8.34 -32.98 8.78
N ASP A 73 -8.93 -32.43 7.71
CA ASP A 73 -8.47 -32.60 6.33
C ASP A 73 -7.40 -31.56 5.95
N GLY A 74 -7.04 -30.67 6.87
CA GLY A 74 -6.08 -29.59 6.65
C GLY A 74 -6.66 -28.36 5.93
N ALA A 75 -7.97 -28.28 5.72
CA ALA A 75 -8.63 -27.13 5.11
C ALA A 75 -8.90 -26.01 6.14
N VAL A 76 -8.71 -24.75 5.73
CA VAL A 76 -9.07 -23.58 6.55
C VAL A 76 -10.58 -23.42 6.59
N VAL A 77 -11.15 -23.34 7.80
CA VAL A 77 -12.61 -23.26 8.05
C VAL A 77 -13.02 -22.02 8.85
N GLY A 78 -12.13 -21.05 8.99
CA GLY A 78 -12.38 -19.81 9.71
C GLY A 78 -11.14 -19.27 10.42
N CYS A 79 -11.36 -18.43 11.42
CA CYS A 79 -10.32 -17.95 12.34
C CYS A 79 -10.91 -17.71 13.74
N THR A 80 -10.06 -17.74 14.76
CA THR A 80 -10.39 -17.15 16.07
C THR A 80 -10.03 -15.67 16.07
N ALA A 81 -10.82 -14.86 16.78
CA ALA A 81 -10.56 -13.43 16.93
C ALA A 81 -10.94 -12.94 18.33
N LEU A 82 -10.24 -11.91 18.78
CA LEU A 82 -10.44 -11.21 20.03
C LEU A 82 -11.17 -9.89 19.74
N CYS A 83 -12.32 -9.66 20.38
CA CYS A 83 -12.94 -8.34 20.44
C CYS A 83 -12.10 -7.45 21.35
N ILE A 84 -11.52 -6.38 20.81
CA ILE A 84 -10.63 -5.50 21.59
C ILE A 84 -11.44 -4.75 22.66
N GLU A 85 -12.66 -4.35 22.34
CA GLU A 85 -13.53 -3.59 23.25
C GLU A 85 -13.91 -4.40 24.49
N THR A 86 -14.29 -5.67 24.32
CA THR A 86 -14.87 -6.50 25.39
C THR A 86 -13.93 -7.55 25.95
N GLY A 87 -12.85 -7.89 25.24
CA GLY A 87 -11.98 -9.01 25.56
C GLY A 87 -12.55 -10.39 25.18
N GLU A 88 -13.73 -10.44 24.55
CA GLU A 88 -14.35 -11.70 24.14
C GLU A 88 -13.56 -12.39 23.01
N VAL A 89 -13.38 -13.70 23.11
CA VAL A 89 -12.77 -14.52 22.05
C VAL A 89 -13.85 -15.33 21.34
N VAL A 90 -13.95 -15.18 20.03
CA VAL A 90 -14.97 -15.82 19.18
C VAL A 90 -14.33 -16.60 18.05
N TYR A 91 -14.97 -17.69 17.65
CA TYR A 91 -14.67 -18.43 16.43
C TYR A 91 -15.56 -17.95 15.27
N PHE A 92 -14.94 -17.31 14.28
CA PHE A 92 -15.59 -16.96 13.02
C PHE A 92 -15.52 -18.15 12.05
N LYS A 93 -16.51 -19.03 12.12
CA LYS A 93 -16.66 -20.15 11.17
C LYS A 93 -17.03 -19.62 9.78
N ALA A 94 -16.27 -20.01 8.77
CA ALA A 94 -16.52 -19.58 7.39
C ALA A 94 -16.19 -20.69 6.38
N ARG A 95 -16.84 -20.63 5.21
CA ARG A 95 -16.50 -21.48 4.05
C ARG A 95 -15.31 -20.95 3.26
N ALA A 96 -15.05 -19.65 3.37
CA ALA A 96 -13.91 -18.98 2.75
C ALA A 96 -13.39 -17.91 3.72
N THR A 97 -12.09 -17.93 3.97
CA THR A 97 -11.40 -16.97 4.82
C THR A 97 -10.40 -16.20 3.98
N VAL A 98 -10.58 -14.88 3.87
CA VAL A 98 -9.71 -14.01 3.05
C VAL A 98 -8.83 -13.19 3.98
N LEU A 99 -7.52 -13.43 3.96
CA LEU A 99 -6.55 -12.57 4.65
C LEU A 99 -6.24 -11.34 3.81
N ALA A 100 -6.55 -10.16 4.35
CA ALA A 100 -6.27 -8.86 3.74
C ALA A 100 -5.61 -7.91 4.78
N THR A 101 -4.65 -8.42 5.53
CA THR A 101 -4.08 -7.81 6.75
C THR A 101 -2.93 -6.83 6.51
N GLY A 102 -2.59 -6.52 5.26
CA GLY A 102 -1.53 -5.59 4.90
C GLY A 102 -0.11 -6.18 5.00
N GLY A 103 0.89 -5.29 5.01
CA GLY A 103 2.33 -5.64 5.09
C GLY A 103 2.91 -5.57 6.51
N ALA A 104 4.22 -5.81 6.63
CA ALA A 104 4.91 -5.98 7.92
C ALA A 104 6.12 -5.06 8.14
N GLY A 105 6.11 -3.81 7.64
CA GLY A 105 7.28 -2.93 7.70
C GLY A 105 7.79 -2.60 9.11
N ARG A 106 7.00 -2.86 10.17
CA ARG A 106 7.41 -2.66 11.57
C ARG A 106 8.45 -3.63 12.09
N ILE A 107 8.88 -4.61 11.29
CA ILE A 107 10.08 -5.40 11.58
C ILE A 107 11.38 -4.60 11.45
N TYR A 108 11.35 -3.46 10.73
CA TYR A 108 12.50 -2.57 10.58
C TYR A 108 12.47 -1.44 11.62
N GLN A 109 13.66 -0.99 12.01
CA GLN A 109 13.82 0.10 12.98
C GLN A 109 13.22 1.43 12.50
N SER A 110 13.31 1.72 11.20
CA SER A 110 12.71 2.89 10.56
C SER A 110 11.88 2.45 9.36
N THR A 111 10.62 2.86 9.31
CA THR A 111 9.67 2.47 8.27
C THR A 111 8.62 3.56 8.04
N THR A 112 8.11 3.66 6.81
CA THR A 112 6.97 4.54 6.46
C THR A 112 5.64 3.98 6.92
N ASN A 113 5.62 2.70 7.31
CA ASN A 113 4.41 1.96 7.62
C ASN A 113 3.80 2.44 8.94
N ALA A 114 2.48 2.31 9.08
CA ALA A 114 1.81 2.60 10.34
C ALA A 114 2.27 1.62 11.43
N HIS A 115 1.95 1.92 12.69
CA HIS A 115 2.29 1.03 13.81
C HIS A 115 1.58 -0.32 13.73
N ILE A 116 0.42 -0.37 13.07
CA ILE A 116 -0.39 -1.59 12.88
C ILE A 116 0.13 -2.55 11.81
N ASN A 117 1.20 -2.19 11.08
CA ASN A 117 1.76 -3.02 10.01
C ASN A 117 2.76 -4.06 10.58
N THR A 118 2.23 -5.05 11.29
CA THR A 118 2.98 -6.06 12.05
C THR A 118 3.07 -7.43 11.38
N GLY A 119 2.43 -7.62 10.22
CA GLY A 119 2.51 -8.88 9.47
C GLY A 119 1.65 -10.01 10.03
N ASP A 120 0.54 -9.67 10.69
CA ASP A 120 -0.29 -10.65 11.41
C ASP A 120 -0.76 -11.80 10.52
N GLY A 121 -1.19 -11.50 9.29
CA GLY A 121 -1.60 -12.55 8.34
C GLY A 121 -0.46 -13.47 7.89
N VAL A 122 0.76 -12.93 7.76
CA VAL A 122 1.96 -13.74 7.49
C VAL A 122 2.23 -14.67 8.68
N GLY A 123 2.15 -14.15 9.91
CA GLY A 123 2.29 -14.96 11.12
C GLY A 123 1.25 -16.07 11.22
N MET A 124 -0.03 -15.75 10.99
CA MET A 124 -1.14 -16.72 10.98
C MET A 124 -0.93 -17.81 9.91
N ALA A 125 -0.52 -17.42 8.70
CA ALA A 125 -0.27 -18.36 7.61
C ALA A 125 0.85 -19.35 7.98
N ILE A 126 1.99 -18.84 8.46
CA ILE A 126 3.14 -19.66 8.87
C ILE A 126 2.75 -20.63 9.98
N ARG A 127 2.05 -20.16 11.03
CA ARG A 127 1.59 -21.03 12.13
C ARG A 127 0.61 -22.11 11.67
N ALA A 128 -0.18 -21.83 10.64
CA ALA A 128 -1.09 -22.80 10.01
C ALA A 128 -0.39 -23.77 9.02
N GLY A 129 0.94 -23.65 8.85
CA GLY A 129 1.73 -24.44 7.90
C GLY A 129 1.55 -24.03 6.43
N VAL A 130 1.06 -22.82 6.18
CA VAL A 130 0.91 -22.27 4.83
C VAL A 130 2.22 -21.55 4.45
N PRO A 131 2.83 -21.88 3.29
CA PRO A 131 4.06 -21.24 2.86
C PRO A 131 3.82 -19.76 2.50
N VAL A 132 4.88 -18.98 2.67
CA VAL A 132 4.97 -17.58 2.24
C VAL A 132 6.07 -17.46 1.18
N GLN A 133 6.01 -16.43 0.35
CA GLN A 133 6.87 -16.32 -0.84
C GLN A 133 7.56 -14.96 -0.92
N ASP A 134 8.78 -14.95 -1.44
CA ASP A 134 9.59 -13.76 -1.75
C ASP A 134 9.78 -12.82 -0.54
N MET A 135 9.85 -13.38 0.67
CA MET A 135 9.88 -12.64 1.94
C MET A 135 11.18 -11.84 2.15
N GLU A 136 12.21 -12.09 1.36
CA GLU A 136 13.45 -11.32 1.31
C GLU A 136 13.30 -10.01 0.52
N MET A 137 12.24 -9.86 -0.29
CA MET A 137 12.07 -8.74 -1.22
C MET A 137 11.40 -7.53 -0.56
N TRP A 138 12.17 -6.78 0.23
CA TRP A 138 11.71 -5.56 0.90
C TRP A 138 11.96 -4.30 0.07
N GLN A 139 10.89 -3.57 -0.26
CA GLN A 139 10.99 -2.29 -0.94
C GLN A 139 11.34 -1.16 0.04
N PHE A 140 12.46 -0.48 -0.20
CA PHE A 140 12.82 0.75 0.48
C PHE A 140 12.45 1.94 -0.37
N HIS A 141 11.45 2.73 0.07
CA HIS A 141 11.04 3.91 -0.66
C HIS A 141 12.16 4.96 -0.66
N PRO A 142 12.54 5.57 -1.80
CA PRO A 142 13.72 6.45 -1.88
C PRO A 142 13.67 7.70 -0.98
N THR A 143 12.48 8.17 -0.62
CA THR A 143 12.28 9.43 0.09
C THR A 143 11.34 9.31 1.29
N GLY A 144 11.80 8.59 2.32
CA GLY A 144 11.32 8.82 3.68
C GLY A 144 11.98 10.07 4.28
N ILE A 145 11.26 10.82 5.11
CA ILE A 145 11.82 11.99 5.80
C ILE A 145 12.93 11.53 6.75
N ALA A 146 14.14 12.04 6.56
CA ALA A 146 15.27 11.73 7.42
C ALA A 146 14.97 12.11 8.88
N GLY A 147 15.25 11.19 9.81
CA GLY A 147 14.96 11.37 11.24
C GLY A 147 13.52 11.04 11.66
N ALA A 148 12.56 10.94 10.75
CA ALA A 148 11.16 10.65 11.06
C ALA A 148 10.61 9.37 10.42
N GLY A 149 11.11 8.99 9.23
CA GLY A 149 10.66 7.81 8.49
C GLY A 149 9.36 7.98 7.70
N VAL A 150 8.63 9.10 7.88
CA VAL A 150 7.36 9.39 7.19
C VAL A 150 7.58 9.50 5.67
N LEU A 151 6.64 8.98 4.89
CA LEU A 151 6.70 9.01 3.44
C LEU A 151 6.55 10.43 2.87
N VAL A 152 7.45 10.79 1.95
CA VAL A 152 7.19 11.84 0.95
C VAL A 152 6.95 11.17 -0.39
N THR A 153 5.80 11.45 -1.01
CA THR A 153 5.35 10.78 -2.23
C THR A 153 6.38 10.87 -3.36
N GLU A 154 6.55 9.78 -4.10
CA GLU A 154 7.27 9.82 -5.38
C GLU A 154 6.62 10.76 -6.39
N GLY A 155 5.34 11.11 -6.19
CA GLY A 155 4.66 12.17 -6.91
C GLY A 155 5.46 13.47 -6.94
N CYS A 156 6.21 13.82 -5.90
CA CYS A 156 7.08 15.00 -5.92
C CYS A 156 8.08 14.97 -7.08
N ARG A 157 8.65 13.80 -7.37
CA ARG A 157 9.55 13.59 -8.52
C ARG A 157 8.77 13.51 -9.83
N GLY A 158 7.59 12.90 -9.80
CA GLY A 158 6.69 12.87 -10.95
C GLY A 158 6.27 14.25 -11.44
N GLU A 159 6.10 15.21 -10.52
CA GLU A 159 5.76 16.61 -10.79
C GLU A 159 7.01 17.49 -11.06
N GLY A 160 8.20 16.91 -11.19
CA GLY A 160 9.42 17.61 -11.61
C GLY A 160 10.51 17.77 -10.55
N GLY A 161 10.25 17.39 -9.30
CA GLY A 161 11.28 17.36 -8.25
C GLY A 161 12.43 16.38 -8.56
N TYR A 162 13.61 16.64 -8.01
CA TYR A 162 14.78 15.80 -8.20
C TYR A 162 15.65 15.74 -6.93
N LEU A 163 16.53 14.73 -6.89
CA LEU A 163 17.41 14.50 -5.75
C LEU A 163 18.76 15.17 -5.99
N LEU A 164 19.23 15.89 -4.98
CA LEU A 164 20.55 16.53 -4.94
C LEU A 164 21.42 15.89 -3.85
N ASN A 165 22.73 15.81 -4.09
CA ASN A 165 23.69 15.50 -3.04
C ASN A 165 24.21 16.79 -2.37
N LYS A 166 25.13 16.65 -1.41
CA LYS A 166 25.74 17.79 -0.68
C LYS A 166 26.51 18.79 -1.56
N HIS A 167 26.78 18.46 -2.82
CA HIS A 167 27.48 19.32 -3.78
C HIS A 167 26.53 20.01 -4.76
N GLY A 168 25.20 19.84 -4.60
CA GLY A 168 24.22 20.37 -5.53
C GLY A 168 24.12 19.59 -6.85
N GLU A 169 24.70 18.40 -6.92
CA GLU A 169 24.62 17.56 -8.12
C GLU A 169 23.31 16.76 -8.16
N ARG A 170 22.63 16.79 -9.31
CA ARG A 170 21.51 15.89 -9.63
C ARG A 170 22.01 14.47 -9.94
N PHE A 171 22.47 13.77 -8.92
CA PHE A 171 23.23 12.53 -9.06
C PHE A 171 22.49 11.40 -9.80
N MET A 172 21.14 11.40 -9.84
CA MET A 172 20.37 10.39 -10.58
C MET A 172 20.60 10.44 -12.09
N GLU A 173 21.07 11.57 -12.64
CA GLU A 173 21.45 11.65 -14.06
C GLU A 173 22.60 10.70 -14.38
N ARG A 174 23.53 10.50 -13.44
CA ARG A 174 24.63 9.55 -13.57
C ARG A 174 24.16 8.10 -13.44
N TYR A 175 23.30 7.81 -12.46
CA TYR A 175 22.89 6.42 -12.17
C TYR A 175 21.79 5.89 -13.09
N ALA A 176 20.91 6.75 -13.60
CA ALA A 176 19.82 6.36 -14.49
C ALA A 176 19.63 7.34 -15.68
N PRO A 177 20.60 7.43 -16.61
CA PRO A 177 20.60 8.45 -17.67
C PRO A 177 19.35 8.42 -18.57
N LYS A 178 18.81 7.22 -18.83
CA LYS A 178 17.68 6.99 -19.75
C LYS A 178 16.29 7.27 -19.17
N ARG A 179 16.17 7.56 -17.86
CA ARG A 179 14.87 7.68 -17.16
C ARG A 179 14.45 9.13 -16.90
N GLN A 180 15.07 10.08 -17.59
CA GLN A 180 14.70 11.49 -17.48
C GLN A 180 13.54 11.82 -18.41
N ARG A 181 12.64 12.72 -17.98
CA ARG A 181 11.87 13.52 -18.94
C ARG A 181 12.86 14.32 -19.79
N PRO A 182 12.67 14.45 -21.11
CA PRO A 182 13.33 15.50 -21.88
C PRO A 182 13.02 16.83 -21.18
N GLY A 183 14.06 17.64 -20.94
CA GLY A 183 13.89 18.95 -20.31
C GLY A 183 12.83 19.76 -21.05
N GLY A 184 11.79 20.18 -20.33
CA GLY A 184 11.10 21.41 -20.69
C GLY A 184 11.98 22.60 -20.26
N PRO A 185 11.90 23.74 -20.97
CA PRO A 185 12.69 24.93 -20.67
C PRO A 185 12.56 25.40 -19.22
#